data_AF-A0A1V5VQ24-F1
#
_entry.id   AF-A0A1V5VQ24-F1
#
_cell.length_a   1.000
_cell.length_b   1.000
_cell.length_c   1.000
_cell.angle_alpha   90.00
_cell.angle_beta   90.00
_cell.angle_gamma   90.00
#
_symmetry.space_group_name_H-M   'P 1'
#
loop_
_entity.id
_entity.type
_entity.pdbx_description
1 polymer ?
#
loop_
_entity_poly.entity_id
_entity_poly.type
_entity_poly.pdbx_seq_one_letter_code
_entity_poly.pdbx_strand_id
1 'polypeptide(L)'
;MGIGLNINEFPDIMIFIFLCWVIFLIIKFLWDLLFWSLKEEKRQKTKFELYDNHPKDRIIPEFEFWKKNVEPLHRNDYFIPPDWGIRRKYVANLYNFKCAICRKKVLLGHTHHINPLENGGTSAISNLVYLCRSCHEDQHEHLEQRKKQRINAAKN
;
A
#
# COMPACT_ATOMS: atom_id res chain seq x y z
N MET A 1 16.56 15.46 -63.88
CA MET A 1 17.19 14.26 -63.33
C MET A 1 16.66 14.07 -61.91
N GLY A 2 15.67 13.19 -61.73
CA GLY A 2 15.18 12.83 -60.40
C GLY A 2 15.98 11.62 -59.90
N ILE A 3 16.72 11.78 -58.82
CA ILE A 3 17.43 10.69 -58.16
C ILE A 3 16.38 9.95 -57.33
N GLY A 4 15.80 8.89 -57.88
CA GLY A 4 14.92 8.01 -57.14
C GLY A 4 15.75 7.17 -56.18
N LEU A 5 15.92 7.62 -54.93
CA LEU A 5 16.55 6.80 -53.90
C LEU A 5 15.57 5.71 -53.48
N ASN A 6 15.93 4.46 -53.78
CA ASN A 6 15.16 3.28 -53.44
C ASN A 6 15.33 2.97 -51.94
N ILE A 7 14.27 3.21 -51.18
CA ILE A 7 14.18 2.98 -49.73
C ILE A 7 14.48 1.53 -49.29
N ASN A 8 14.57 0.58 -50.23
CA ASN A 8 14.93 -0.82 -49.94
C ASN A 8 16.45 -1.08 -49.83
N GLU A 9 17.32 -0.09 -50.08
CA GLU A 9 18.77 -0.30 -50.12
C GLU A 9 19.51 -0.14 -48.77
N PHE A 10 18.82 0.25 -47.68
CA PHE A 10 19.47 0.49 -46.37
C PHE A 10 18.75 -0.17 -45.18
N PRO A 11 18.52 -1.50 -45.19
CA PRO A 11 17.89 -2.20 -44.07
C PRO A 11 18.69 -2.03 -42.77
N ASP A 12 20.01 -1.96 -42.84
CA ASP A 12 20.88 -1.82 -41.66
C ASP A 12 20.73 -0.47 -40.95
N ILE A 13 20.50 0.61 -41.70
CA ILE A 13 20.27 1.95 -41.12
C ILE A 13 18.93 1.98 -40.39
N MET A 14 17.90 1.37 -40.97
CA MET A 14 16.57 1.28 -40.35
C MET A 14 16.60 0.42 -39.08
N ILE A 15 17.36 -0.69 -39.11
CA ILE A 15 17.60 -1.53 -37.92
C ILE A 15 18.33 -0.72 -36.85
N PHE A 16 19.37 0.03 -37.21
CA PHE A 16 20.12 0.84 -36.26
C PHE A 16 19.25 1.93 -35.60
N ILE A 17 18.43 2.64 -36.38
CA ILE A 17 17.48 3.65 -35.88
C ILE A 17 16.46 2.99 -34.92
N PHE A 18 15.93 1.83 -35.30
CA PHE A 18 14.99 1.09 -34.47
C PHE A 18 15.64 0.63 -33.15
N LEU A 19 16.87 0.11 -33.18
CA LEU A 19 17.62 -0.27 -31.98
C LEU A 19 17.90 0.93 -31.08
N CYS A 20 18.29 2.08 -31.64
CA CYS A 20 18.48 3.31 -30.87
C CYS A 20 17.20 3.77 -30.20
N TRP A 21 16.07 3.68 -30.89
CA TRP A 21 14.76 4.03 -30.34
C TRP A 21 14.33 3.07 -29.22
N VAL A 22 14.54 1.76 -29.39
CA VAL A 22 14.29 0.76 -28.34
C VAL A 22 15.17 1.00 -27.12
N ILE A 23 16.47 1.27 -27.32
CA ILE A 23 17.39 1.60 -26.23
C ILE A 23 16.94 2.85 -25.47
N PHE A 24 16.51 3.90 -26.19
CA PHE A 24 15.98 5.11 -25.58
C PHE A 24 14.74 4.83 -24.71
N LEU A 25 13.80 4.00 -25.20
CA LEU A 25 12.62 3.60 -24.43
C LEU A 25 12.99 2.80 -23.18
N ILE A 26 13.97 1.89 -23.28
CA ILE A 26 14.47 1.12 -22.13
C ILE A 26 15.08 2.06 -21.11
N ILE A 27 15.95 2.99 -21.53
CA ILE A 27 16.57 3.98 -20.63
C ILE A 27 15.51 4.83 -19.94
N LYS A 28 14.51 5.33 -20.69
CA LYS A 28 13.37 6.08 -20.15
C LYS A 28 12.61 5.28 -19.09
N PHE A 29 12.29 4.02 -19.37
CA PHE A 29 11.56 3.15 -18.46
C PHE A 29 12.36 2.84 -17.18
N LEU A 30 13.65 2.54 -17.31
CA LEU A 30 14.54 2.34 -16.16
C LEU A 30 14.65 3.60 -15.31
N TRP A 31 14.72 4.78 -15.94
CA TRP A 31 14.75 6.07 -15.24
C TRP A 31 13.44 6.34 -14.49
N ASP A 32 12.28 6.04 -15.09
CA ASP A 32 10.97 6.18 -14.45
C ASP A 32 10.81 5.23 -13.23
N LEU A 33 11.26 3.97 -13.33
CA LEU A 33 11.28 3.02 -12.21
C LEU A 33 12.16 3.50 -11.06
N LEU A 34 13.37 3.96 -11.37
CA LEU A 34 14.32 4.44 -10.36
C LEU A 34 13.81 5.73 -9.70
N PHE A 35 13.24 6.65 -10.48
CA PHE A 35 12.64 7.88 -9.97
C PHE A 35 11.42 7.62 -9.08
N TRP A 36 10.54 6.67 -9.47
CA TRP A 36 9.41 6.26 -8.64
C TRP A 36 9.87 5.67 -7.30
N SER A 37 10.88 4.81 -7.30
CA SER A 37 11.47 4.24 -6.08
C SER A 37 12.01 5.32 -5.14
N LEU A 38 12.80 6.27 -5.68
CA LEU A 38 13.33 7.39 -4.88
C LEU A 38 12.24 8.31 -4.34
N LYS A 39 11.19 8.56 -5.12
CA LYS A 39 10.04 9.37 -4.70
C LYS A 39 9.28 8.71 -3.55
N GLU A 40 9.09 7.40 -3.59
CA GLU A 40 8.46 6.65 -2.51
C GLU A 40 9.34 6.66 -1.25
N GLU A 41 10.66 6.53 -1.39
CA GLU A 41 11.59 6.64 -0.24
C GLU A 41 11.53 8.03 0.42
N LYS A 42 11.57 9.12 -0.36
CA LYS A 42 11.44 10.48 0.16
C LYS A 42 10.10 10.71 0.87
N ARG A 43 9.01 10.15 0.33
CA ARG A 43 7.67 10.21 0.94
C ARG A 43 7.62 9.49 2.29
N GLN A 44 8.31 8.36 2.42
CA GLN A 44 8.43 7.65 3.69
C GLN A 44 9.26 8.45 4.70
N LYS A 45 10.39 9.04 4.28
CA LYS A 45 11.27 9.86 5.14
C LYS A 45 10.59 11.12 5.68
N THR A 46 9.95 11.92 4.83
CA THR A 46 9.21 13.13 5.27
C THR A 46 8.08 12.80 6.24
N LYS A 47 7.35 11.69 5.98
CA LYS A 47 6.33 11.24 6.93
C LYS A 47 6.95 10.73 8.23
N PHE A 48 8.13 10.11 8.19
CA PHE A 48 8.87 9.72 9.39
C PHE A 48 9.18 10.93 10.26
N GLU A 49 9.75 11.98 9.68
CA GLU A 49 10.09 13.21 10.39
C GLU A 49 8.83 13.84 11.00
N LEU A 50 7.71 13.89 10.27
CA LEU A 50 6.43 14.35 10.82
C LEU A 50 5.93 13.50 12.01
N TYR A 51 6.17 12.18 12.00
CA TYR A 51 5.80 11.29 13.11
C TYR A 51 6.77 11.34 14.28
N ASP A 52 8.08 11.41 14.04
CA ASP A 52 9.10 11.39 15.09
C ASP A 52 9.13 12.73 15.84
N ASN A 53 8.81 13.82 15.13
CA ASN A 53 8.55 15.14 15.73
C ASN A 53 7.16 15.25 16.35
N HIS A 54 6.29 14.25 16.19
CA HIS A 54 5.04 14.22 16.95
C HIS A 54 5.39 13.86 18.40
N PRO A 55 5.04 14.70 19.39
CA PRO A 55 5.29 14.40 20.79
C PRO A 55 4.74 13.01 21.17
N LYS A 56 5.64 12.06 21.48
CA LYS A 56 5.33 10.66 21.80
C LYS A 56 4.61 10.53 23.14
N ASP A 57 4.84 11.50 24.02
CA ASP A 57 4.15 11.77 25.29
C ASP A 57 2.73 12.33 25.09
N ARG A 58 2.41 12.80 23.88
CA ARG A 58 1.05 13.18 23.45
C ARG A 58 0.25 11.99 22.91
N ILE A 59 0.59 10.76 23.29
CA ILE A 59 -0.34 9.63 23.32
C ILE A 59 -0.77 9.53 24.79
N ILE A 60 -1.75 10.40 25.07
CA ILE A 60 -2.08 11.04 26.36
C ILE A 60 -2.97 10.10 27.19
N PRO A 61 -3.15 10.34 28.50
CA PRO A 61 -4.36 10.05 29.27
C PRO A 61 -5.71 10.09 28.51
N GLU A 62 -5.81 10.91 27.45
CA GLU A 62 -6.94 10.97 26.51
C GLU A 62 -7.19 9.65 25.75
N PHE A 63 -6.15 8.85 25.52
CA PHE A 63 -6.30 7.53 24.91
C PHE A 63 -6.95 6.53 25.86
N GLU A 64 -6.51 6.44 27.12
CA GLU A 64 -7.15 5.55 28.10
C GLU A 64 -8.59 6.01 28.37
N PHE A 65 -8.83 7.32 28.39
CA PHE A 65 -10.17 7.88 28.41
C PHE A 65 -10.99 7.43 27.19
N TRP A 66 -10.46 7.57 25.98
CA TRP A 66 -11.15 7.17 24.75
C TRP A 66 -11.40 5.66 24.70
N LYS A 67 -10.42 4.84 25.10
CA LYS A 67 -10.52 3.38 25.15
C LYS A 67 -11.59 2.93 26.14
N LYS A 68 -11.71 3.66 27.25
CA LYS A 68 -12.72 3.40 28.29
C LYS A 68 -14.12 3.88 27.87
N ASN A 69 -14.24 5.03 27.21
CA ASN A 69 -15.54 5.71 27.03
C ASN A 69 -16.07 5.66 25.59
N VAL A 70 -15.21 5.62 24.57
CA VAL A 70 -15.59 5.72 23.15
C VAL A 70 -15.47 4.38 22.44
N GLU A 71 -14.40 3.62 22.69
CA GLU A 71 -14.21 2.32 22.03
C GLU A 71 -15.39 1.35 22.22
N PRO A 72 -15.99 1.20 23.42
CA PRO A 72 -17.14 0.33 23.62
C PRO A 72 -18.36 0.71 22.75
N LEU A 73 -18.53 2.00 22.45
CA LEU A 73 -19.64 2.51 21.64
C LEU A 73 -19.49 2.12 20.17
N HIS A 74 -18.26 2.21 19.65
CA HIS A 74 -17.93 1.98 18.24
C HIS A 74 -17.26 0.63 17.96
N ARG A 75 -17.32 -0.29 18.93
CA ARG A 75 -16.62 -1.58 18.84
C ARG A 75 -17.14 -2.43 17.68
N ASN A 76 -18.46 -2.53 17.57
CA ASN A 76 -19.14 -3.44 16.65
C ASN A 76 -19.72 -2.71 15.44
N ASP A 77 -19.21 -1.51 15.12
CA ASP A 77 -19.63 -0.83 13.91
C ASP A 77 -19.29 -1.70 12.69
N TYR A 78 -20.33 -2.09 11.95
CA TYR A 78 -20.24 -2.82 10.68
C TYR A 78 -19.61 -1.98 9.55
N PHE A 79 -19.41 -0.67 9.81
CA PHE A 79 -18.74 0.30 8.95
C PHE A 79 -17.49 0.85 9.64
N ILE A 80 -16.67 1.61 8.90
CA ILE A 80 -15.52 2.34 9.44
C ILE A 80 -16.01 3.30 10.54
N PRO A 81 -15.64 3.11 11.81
CA PRO A 81 -16.15 3.96 12.88
C PRO A 81 -15.61 5.39 12.75
N PRO A 82 -16.31 6.42 13.28
CA PRO A 82 -15.90 7.82 13.16
C PRO A 82 -14.49 8.09 13.71
N ASP A 83 -14.05 7.27 14.65
CA ASP A 83 -12.77 7.32 15.35
C ASP A 83 -11.66 6.48 14.67
N TRP A 84 -11.91 5.90 13.48
CA TRP A 84 -10.97 4.98 12.81
C TRP A 84 -9.58 5.57 12.62
N GLY A 85 -9.48 6.87 12.35
CA GLY A 85 -8.20 7.56 12.22
C GLY A 85 -7.33 7.46 13.48
N ILE A 86 -7.96 7.51 14.67
CA ILE A 86 -7.31 7.39 15.97
C ILE A 86 -6.88 5.93 16.20
N ARG A 87 -7.80 4.98 15.95
CA ARG A 87 -7.53 3.53 16.07
C ARG A 87 -6.30 3.10 15.28
N ARG A 88 -6.22 3.49 14.00
CA ARG A 88 -5.09 3.14 13.13
C ARG A 88 -3.76 3.68 13.64
N LYS A 89 -3.74 4.93 14.12
CA LYS A 89 -2.54 5.54 14.70
C LYS A 89 -2.11 4.79 15.96
N TYR A 90 -3.06 4.46 16.83
CA TYR A 90 -2.77 3.70 18.04
C TYR A 90 -2.21 2.31 17.73
N VAL A 91 -2.84 1.57 16.82
CA VAL A 91 -2.34 0.25 16.39
C VAL A 91 -0.95 0.36 15.77
N ALA A 92 -0.66 1.38 14.96
CA ALA A 92 0.69 1.61 14.45
C ALA A 92 1.72 1.82 15.59
N ASN A 93 1.36 2.61 16.61
CA ASN A 93 2.21 2.87 17.77
C ASN A 93 2.42 1.62 18.66
N LEU A 94 1.36 0.85 18.92
CA LEU A 94 1.45 -0.42 19.67
C LEU A 94 2.49 -1.37 19.07
N TYR A 95 2.54 -1.41 17.74
CA TYR A 95 3.48 -2.24 17.00
C TYR A 95 4.84 -1.55 16.77
N ASN A 96 5.09 -0.37 17.35
CA ASN A 96 6.28 0.44 17.12
C ASN A 96 6.58 0.67 15.63
N PHE A 97 5.52 0.86 14.83
CA PHE A 97 5.57 0.96 13.38
C PHE A 97 6.25 -0.26 12.72
N LYS A 98 6.22 -1.43 13.33
CA LYS A 98 6.73 -2.68 12.74
C LYS A 98 5.57 -3.53 12.25
N CYS A 99 5.69 -4.06 11.04
CA CYS A 99 4.73 -5.04 10.54
C CYS A 99 4.63 -6.22 11.52
N ALA A 100 3.43 -6.64 11.88
CA ALA A 100 3.23 -7.76 12.80
C ALA A 100 3.76 -9.08 12.25
N ILE A 101 3.70 -9.26 10.91
CA ILE A 101 4.11 -10.47 10.22
C ILE A 101 5.63 -10.45 9.96
N CYS A 102 6.10 -9.55 9.09
CA CYS A 102 7.51 -9.55 8.66
C CYS A 102 8.45 -8.74 9.56
N ARG A 103 7.93 -8.08 10.61
CA ARG A 103 8.67 -7.25 11.57
C ARG A 103 9.40 -6.03 10.98
N LYS A 104 9.33 -5.81 9.66
CA LYS A 104 9.91 -4.63 9.00
C LYS A 104 9.28 -3.35 9.54
N LYS A 105 10.12 -2.36 9.86
CA LYS A 105 9.65 -1.02 10.22
C LYS A 105 9.05 -0.34 8.98
N VAL A 106 7.79 0.05 9.07
CA VAL A 106 7.00 0.66 8.01
C VAL A 106 6.16 1.78 8.60
N LEU A 107 6.21 2.96 7.97
CA LEU A 107 5.53 4.15 8.48
C LEU A 107 4.18 4.33 7.81
N LEU A 108 4.10 3.93 6.54
CA LEU A 108 2.88 3.75 5.76
C LEU A 108 2.41 2.30 5.80
N GLY A 109 2.24 1.75 7.00
CA GLY A 109 1.52 0.50 7.18
C GLY A 109 0.00 0.69 7.16
N HIS A 110 -0.69 -0.43 7.03
CA HIS A 110 -2.14 -0.55 7.01
C HIS A 110 -2.61 -1.30 8.25
N THR A 111 -3.75 -0.90 8.77
CA THR A 111 -4.42 -1.63 9.84
C THR A 111 -5.36 -2.66 9.21
N HIS A 112 -5.13 -3.93 9.54
CA HIS A 112 -5.92 -5.06 9.08
C HIS A 112 -6.80 -5.60 10.22
N HIS A 113 -7.97 -6.11 9.89
CA HIS A 113 -8.83 -6.82 10.86
C HIS A 113 -8.39 -8.29 10.95
N ILE A 114 -8.10 -8.79 12.15
CA ILE A 114 -7.67 -10.19 12.37
C ILE A 114 -8.82 -11.15 12.01
N ASN A 115 -10.00 -10.92 12.60
CA ASN A 115 -11.26 -11.47 12.09
C ASN A 115 -11.95 -10.42 11.22
N PRO A 116 -12.23 -10.68 9.93
CA PRO A 116 -12.93 -9.74 9.06
C PRO A 116 -14.32 -9.37 9.56
N LEU A 117 -14.78 -8.14 9.27
CA LEU A 117 -16.13 -7.67 9.64
C LEU A 117 -17.24 -8.58 9.08
N GLU A 118 -17.07 -9.10 7.87
CA GLU A 118 -18.01 -10.03 7.23
C GLU A 118 -18.17 -11.37 8.00
N ASN A 119 -17.18 -11.74 8.81
CA ASN A 119 -17.18 -12.97 9.63
C ASN A 119 -17.47 -12.66 11.11
N GLY A 120 -18.17 -11.56 11.40
CA GLY A 120 -18.48 -11.14 12.77
C GLY A 120 -17.28 -10.54 13.52
N GLY A 121 -16.24 -10.13 12.79
CA GLY A 121 -15.16 -9.33 13.33
C GLY A 121 -15.62 -7.96 13.81
N THR A 122 -14.80 -7.31 14.61
CA THR A 122 -15.11 -6.00 15.21
C THR A 122 -14.01 -4.98 14.89
N SER A 123 -14.31 -3.69 15.02
CA SER A 123 -13.32 -2.62 14.90
C SER A 123 -12.54 -2.39 16.21
N ALA A 124 -12.67 -3.29 17.19
CA ALA A 124 -11.95 -3.27 18.45
C ALA A 124 -10.44 -3.34 18.23
N ILE A 125 -9.66 -2.60 19.02
CA ILE A 125 -8.19 -2.59 18.91
C ILE A 125 -7.60 -4.00 18.99
N SER A 126 -8.17 -4.89 19.82
CA SER A 126 -7.73 -6.28 19.96
C SER A 126 -7.90 -7.11 18.69
N ASN A 127 -8.80 -6.70 17.78
CA ASN A 127 -9.02 -7.34 16.49
C ASN A 127 -8.24 -6.64 15.36
N LEU A 128 -7.35 -5.71 15.67
CA LEU A 128 -6.59 -4.94 14.69
C LEU A 128 -5.10 -5.25 14.75
N VAL A 129 -4.47 -5.28 13.58
CA VAL A 129 -3.04 -5.56 13.42
C VAL A 129 -2.39 -4.60 12.43
N TYR A 130 -1.16 -4.17 12.71
CA TYR A 130 -0.40 -3.27 11.83
C TYR A 130 0.46 -4.05 10.84
N LEU A 131 0.22 -3.89 9.54
CA LEU A 131 0.91 -4.61 8.47
C LEU A 131 1.57 -3.67 7.47
N CYS A 132 2.68 -4.10 6.85
CA CYS A 132 3.17 -3.44 5.65
C CYS A 132 2.24 -3.73 4.46
N ARG A 133 2.32 -2.92 3.41
CA ARG A 133 1.47 -3.06 2.22
C ARG A 133 1.48 -4.48 1.64
N SER A 134 2.65 -5.06 1.41
CA SER A 134 2.77 -6.42 0.86
C SER A 134 2.08 -7.46 1.73
N CYS A 135 2.46 -7.56 3.01
CA CYS A 135 1.84 -8.51 3.94
C CYS A 135 0.33 -8.28 4.11
N HIS A 136 -0.14 -7.03 3.99
CA HIS A 136 -1.57 -6.71 4.03
C HIS A 136 -2.30 -7.21 2.78
N GLU A 137 -1.73 -7.02 1.59
CA GLU A 137 -2.28 -7.50 0.31
C GLU A 137 -2.33 -9.03 0.28
N ASP A 138 -1.31 -9.72 0.82
CA ASP A 138 -1.28 -11.19 0.95
C ASP A 138 -2.46 -11.72 1.77
N GLN A 139 -2.95 -10.95 2.75
CA GLN A 139 -4.14 -11.34 3.53
C GLN A 139 -5.45 -11.24 2.74
N HIS A 140 -5.49 -10.49 1.64
CA HIS A 140 -6.70 -10.34 0.82
C HIS A 140 -6.67 -11.20 -0.45
N GLU A 141 -5.50 -11.73 -0.84
CA GLU A 141 -5.34 -12.50 -2.07
C GLU A 141 -6.28 -13.73 -2.13
N HIS A 142 -6.45 -14.43 -1.01
CA HIS A 142 -7.34 -15.58 -0.92
C HIS A 142 -8.84 -15.22 -1.02
N LEU A 143 -9.23 -13.98 -0.66
CA LEU A 143 -10.60 -13.48 -0.78
C LEU A 143 -10.93 -13.13 -2.24
N GLU A 144 -9.99 -12.54 -2.97
CA GLU A 144 -10.13 -12.25 -4.40
C GLU A 144 -10.27 -13.53 -5.24
N GLN A 145 -9.52 -14.58 -4.90
CA GLN A 145 -9.67 -15.90 -5.54
C GLN A 145 -11.05 -16.52 -5.28
N ARG A 146 -11.55 -16.47 -4.03
CA ARG A 146 -12.90 -16.95 -3.68
C ARG A 146 -14.01 -16.15 -4.37
N LYS A 147 -13.84 -14.84 -4.51
CA LYS A 147 -14.80 -13.97 -5.22
C LYS A 147 -14.89 -14.32 -6.70
N LYS A 148 -13.75 -14.56 -7.37
CA LYS A 148 -13.70 -15.05 -8.76
C LYS A 148 -14.38 -16.41 -8.90
N GLN A 149 -14.13 -17.33 -7.99
CA GLN A 149 -14.77 -18.65 -7.98
C GLN A 149 -16.29 -18.54 -7.83
N ARG A 150 -16.79 -17.70 -6.91
CA ARG A 150 -18.22 -17.42 -6.75
C ARG A 150 -18.86 -16.80 -7.98
N ILE A 151 -18.20 -15.84 -8.62
CA ILE A 151 -18.69 -15.22 -9.86
C ILE A 151 -18.76 -16.26 -10.99
N ASN A 152 -17.75 -17.12 -11.11
CA ASN A 152 -17.75 -18.17 -12.13
C ASN A 152 -18.81 -19.24 -11.86
N ALA A 153 -19.05 -19.59 -10.60
CA ALA A 153 -20.12 -20.51 -10.20
C ALA A 153 -21.53 -19.93 -10.42
N ALA A 154 -21.69 -18.60 -10.33
CA ALA A 154 -22.97 -17.93 -10.59
C ALA A 154 -23.23 -17.67 -12.09
N LYS A 155 -22.23 -17.90 -12.95
CA LYS A 155 -22.33 -17.77 -14.42
C LYS A 155 -22.61 -19.10 -15.13
N ASN A 156 -22.54 -20.21 -14.39
CA ASN A 156 -22.86 -21.56 -14.83
C ASN A 156 -24.19 -21.99 -14.23
#